data_AF-A0A963FM39-F1
#
_entry.id   AF-A0A963FM39-F1
#
_cell.length_a   1.000
_cell.length_b   1.000
_cell.length_c   1.000
_cell.angle_alpha   90.00
_cell.angle_beta   90.00
_cell.angle_gamma   90.00
#
_symmetry.space_group_name_H-M   'P 1'
#
loop_
_entity.id
_entity.type
_entity.pdbx_description
1 polymer ?
#
loop_
_entity_poly.entity_id
_entity_poly.type
_entity_poly.pdbx_seq_one_letter_code
_entity_poly.pdbx_strand_id
1 'polypeptide(L)'
;MAWSVWFLTALLAAVPASVLAEGPSSAEYGVVLNLSGKQRMLSQKMSKEIMLVALGIQAEQNLENLHKTSALFDKTLKGLRAGDADLRLPPTSSARILRQLDKVDEIWGKFHSVVQEILGNKTVSAEQVAFVAKENLPLLKEMNKTVGLYENDAAEGGLKSAPGLAATINLSGKQRMLTQKMSKEFLLVAYGFEPEDNKLALLETYTLFQRTLKGLLDGDETLGLPGTKEPAIREQLGVVGKLWEQFKPLVEYGADYKTASLEQDKIKALAETNLPLLAEMNKAVGMYESEAAK
;
A
#
# COMPACT_ATOMS: atom_id res chain seq x y z
N MET A 1 -0.20 -71.51 -47.78
CA MET A 1 -1.06 -70.36 -47.42
C MET A 1 -1.67 -70.62 -46.06
N ALA A 2 -1.13 -70.02 -45.00
CA ALA A 2 -1.81 -69.80 -43.73
C ALA A 2 -0.97 -68.76 -42.96
N TRP A 3 -1.59 -67.63 -42.63
CA TRP A 3 -0.95 -66.41 -42.15
C TRP A 3 -0.67 -66.47 -40.64
N SER A 4 0.50 -65.98 -40.25
CA SER A 4 0.88 -65.66 -38.86
C SER A 4 0.23 -64.34 -38.43
N VAL A 5 -0.62 -64.37 -37.40
CA VAL A 5 -1.14 -63.16 -36.74
C VAL A 5 -0.35 -62.93 -35.47
N TRP A 6 0.47 -61.87 -35.46
CA TRP A 6 1.09 -61.33 -34.25
C TRP A 6 0.10 -60.37 -33.58
N PHE A 7 -0.31 -60.67 -32.36
CA PHE A 7 -1.03 -59.70 -31.52
C PHE A 7 -0.02 -58.71 -30.93
N LEU A 8 0.01 -57.49 -31.45
CA LEU A 8 0.65 -56.35 -30.80
C LEU A 8 -0.27 -55.87 -29.67
N THR A 9 0.04 -56.21 -28.43
CA THR A 9 -0.54 -55.55 -27.25
C THR A 9 0.10 -54.17 -27.12
N ALA A 10 -0.63 -53.13 -27.53
CA ALA A 10 -0.25 -51.75 -27.25
C ALA A 10 -0.46 -51.45 -25.76
N LEU A 11 0.63 -51.30 -25.02
CA LEU A 11 0.61 -50.76 -23.66
C LEU A 11 0.33 -49.25 -23.76
N LEU A 12 -0.90 -48.81 -23.46
CA LEU A 12 -1.16 -47.40 -23.20
C LEU A 12 -0.54 -47.05 -21.84
N ALA A 13 0.64 -46.43 -21.86
CA ALA A 13 1.17 -45.74 -20.70
C ALA A 13 0.26 -44.54 -20.39
N ALA A 14 -0.49 -44.61 -19.30
CA ALA A 14 -1.22 -43.47 -18.77
C ALA A 14 -0.19 -42.40 -18.37
N VAL A 15 -0.10 -41.32 -19.15
CA VAL A 15 0.64 -40.13 -18.76
C VAL A 15 -0.09 -39.56 -17.55
N PRO A 16 0.54 -39.40 -16.37
CA PRO A 16 -0.10 -38.71 -15.26
C PRO A 16 -0.45 -37.30 -15.74
N ALA A 17 -1.72 -36.93 -15.65
CA ALA A 17 -2.15 -35.57 -15.85
C ALA A 17 -1.34 -34.72 -14.85
N SER A 18 -0.39 -33.95 -15.37
CA SER A 18 0.24 -32.88 -14.61
C SER A 18 -0.89 -31.97 -14.16
N VAL A 19 -1.26 -32.05 -12.87
CA VAL A 19 -2.03 -31.02 -12.20
C VAL A 19 -1.17 -29.77 -12.32
N LEU A 20 -1.38 -28.99 -13.38
CA LEU A 20 -0.92 -27.61 -13.40
C LEU A 20 -1.60 -27.01 -12.18
N ALA A 21 -0.80 -26.61 -11.18
CA ALA A 21 -1.33 -25.91 -10.03
C ALA A 21 -2.19 -24.77 -10.57
N GLU A 22 -3.51 -24.84 -10.36
CA GLU A 22 -4.39 -23.75 -10.71
C GLU A 22 -3.83 -22.50 -10.02
N GLY A 23 -3.66 -21.41 -10.78
CA GLY A 23 -3.19 -20.15 -10.23
C GLY A 23 -4.14 -19.64 -9.13
N PRO A 24 -3.77 -18.57 -8.42
CA PRO A 24 -4.64 -18.01 -7.38
C PRO A 24 -6.08 -17.78 -7.89
N SER A 25 -7.06 -18.10 -7.07
CA SER A 25 -8.47 -17.78 -7.35
C SER A 25 -8.70 -16.27 -7.34
N SER A 26 -9.84 -15.83 -7.89
CA SER A 26 -10.21 -14.41 -7.90
C SER A 26 -10.23 -13.77 -6.50
N ALA A 27 -10.70 -14.52 -5.50
CA ALA A 27 -10.72 -14.07 -4.11
C ALA A 27 -9.30 -13.93 -3.54
N GLU A 28 -8.41 -14.89 -3.85
CA GLU A 28 -7.01 -14.83 -3.43
C GLU A 28 -6.28 -13.67 -4.10
N TYR A 29 -6.51 -13.39 -5.38
CA TYR A 29 -5.95 -12.21 -6.05
C TYR A 29 -6.43 -10.90 -5.41
N GLY A 30 -7.69 -10.82 -5.00
CA GLY A 30 -8.20 -9.67 -4.23
C GLY A 30 -7.40 -9.43 -2.94
N VAL A 31 -7.13 -10.50 -2.18
CA VAL A 31 -6.32 -10.44 -0.95
C VAL A 31 -4.87 -10.01 -1.26
N VAL A 32 -4.25 -10.60 -2.30
CA VAL A 32 -2.89 -10.27 -2.72
C VAL A 32 -2.77 -8.80 -3.13
N LEU A 33 -3.71 -8.27 -3.93
CA LEU A 33 -3.73 -6.88 -4.35
C LEU A 33 -3.92 -5.93 -3.16
N ASN A 34 -4.82 -6.26 -2.22
CA ASN A 34 -4.99 -5.47 -1.01
C ASN A 34 -3.70 -5.41 -0.20
N LEU A 35 -3.13 -6.57 0.14
CA LEU A 35 -2.01 -6.67 1.06
C LEU A 35 -0.69 -6.15 0.45
N SER A 36 -0.44 -6.41 -0.84
CA SER A 36 0.68 -5.78 -1.57
C SER A 36 0.49 -4.26 -1.67
N GLY A 37 -0.74 -3.80 -1.93
CA GLY A 37 -1.09 -2.39 -1.89
C GLY A 37 -0.87 -1.76 -0.51
N LYS A 38 -1.10 -2.52 0.56
CA LYS A 38 -0.99 -2.09 1.96
C LYS A 38 0.46 -1.86 2.35
N GLN A 39 1.41 -2.59 1.76
CA GLN A 39 2.85 -2.36 1.98
C GLN A 39 3.28 -0.93 1.62
N ARG A 40 2.73 -0.35 0.53
CA ARG A 40 2.97 1.06 0.18
C ARG A 40 2.55 2.00 1.31
N MET A 41 1.38 1.76 1.91
CA MET A 41 0.89 2.56 3.03
C MET A 41 1.74 2.36 4.27
N LEU A 42 2.09 1.11 4.60
CA LEU A 42 2.88 0.78 5.78
C LEU A 42 4.27 1.42 5.73
N SER A 43 4.93 1.49 4.56
CA SER A 43 6.22 2.20 4.43
C SER A 43 6.11 3.70 4.76
N GLN A 44 5.05 4.35 4.29
CA GLN A 44 4.78 5.75 4.63
C GLN A 44 4.41 5.92 6.11
N LYS A 45 3.61 4.99 6.65
CA LYS A 45 3.17 4.99 8.05
C LYS A 45 4.34 4.86 9.03
N MET A 46 5.28 3.94 8.76
CA MET A 46 6.51 3.82 9.56
C MET A 46 7.31 5.12 9.55
N SER A 47 7.45 5.75 8.37
CA SER A 47 8.20 7.01 8.27
C SER A 47 7.51 8.14 9.05
N LYS A 48 6.17 8.23 8.97
CA LYS A 48 5.37 9.15 9.78
C LYS A 48 5.58 8.90 11.29
N GLU A 49 5.53 7.64 11.72
CA GLU A 49 5.72 7.26 13.12
C GLU A 49 7.11 7.63 13.63
N ILE A 50 8.16 7.38 12.83
CA ILE A 50 9.54 7.81 13.13
C ILE A 50 9.62 9.32 13.27
N MET A 51 9.00 10.08 12.36
CA MET A 51 9.00 11.54 12.44
C MET A 51 8.26 12.07 13.67
N LEU A 52 7.16 11.43 14.07
CA LEU A 52 6.46 11.79 15.32
C LEU A 52 7.33 11.53 16.55
N VAL A 53 8.10 10.44 16.58
CA VAL A 53 9.09 10.19 17.64
C VAL A 53 10.19 11.27 17.62
N ALA A 54 10.74 11.60 16.45
CA ALA A 54 11.78 12.61 16.30
C ALA A 54 11.34 14.01 16.77
N LEU A 55 10.06 14.33 16.59
CA LEU A 55 9.44 15.60 17.03
C LEU A 55 8.90 15.56 18.47
N GLY A 56 9.09 14.45 19.19
CA GLY A 56 8.62 14.29 20.58
C GLY A 56 7.10 14.18 20.74
N ILE A 57 6.37 13.88 19.66
CA ILE A 57 4.91 13.80 19.67
C ILE A 57 4.48 12.38 20.03
N GLN A 58 3.95 12.21 21.24
CA GLN A 58 3.47 10.90 21.75
C GLN A 58 4.51 9.79 21.48
N ALA A 59 5.78 10.06 21.79
CA ALA A 59 6.92 9.25 21.33
C ALA A 59 6.79 7.77 21.72
N GLU A 60 6.41 7.48 22.96
CA GLU A 60 6.19 6.10 23.43
C GLU A 60 5.12 5.38 22.61
N GLN A 61 3.97 6.04 22.39
CA GLN A 61 2.89 5.45 21.59
C GLN A 61 3.31 5.23 20.13
N ASN A 62 4.09 6.16 19.56
CA ASN A 62 4.59 6.03 18.19
C ASN A 62 5.69 4.98 18.04
N LEU A 63 6.49 4.71 19.07
CA LEU A 63 7.41 3.56 19.10
C LEU A 63 6.65 2.23 19.10
N GLU A 64 5.57 2.11 19.89
CA GLU A 64 4.72 0.91 19.84
C GLU A 64 4.04 0.74 18.48
N ASN A 65 3.56 1.84 17.90
CA ASN A 65 2.94 1.83 16.58
C ASN A 65 3.97 1.44 15.51
N LEU A 66 5.18 1.98 15.57
CA LEU A 66 6.28 1.65 14.67
C LEU A 66 6.62 0.15 14.71
N HIS A 67 6.73 -0.43 15.91
CA HIS A 67 6.94 -1.88 16.07
C HIS A 67 5.82 -2.70 15.43
N LYS A 68 4.55 -2.35 15.67
CA LYS A 68 3.40 -3.04 15.07
C LYS A 68 3.38 -2.89 13.55
N THR A 69 3.67 -1.69 13.04
CA THR A 69 3.69 -1.40 11.60
C THR A 69 4.82 -2.16 10.91
N SER A 70 6.03 -2.19 11.48
CA SER A 70 7.19 -2.88 10.91
C SER A 70 7.03 -4.39 10.92
N ALA A 71 6.53 -4.97 12.02
CA ALA A 71 6.22 -6.39 12.10
C ALA A 71 5.16 -6.81 11.07
N LEU A 72 4.12 -5.99 10.87
CA LEU A 72 3.10 -6.27 9.86
C LEU A 72 3.64 -6.15 8.43
N PHE A 73 4.51 -5.17 8.16
CA PHE A 73 5.18 -5.03 6.86
C PHE A 73 5.99 -6.29 6.56
N ASP A 74 6.86 -6.69 7.50
CA ASP A 74 7.75 -7.84 7.37
C ASP A 74 6.98 -9.15 7.18
N LYS A 75 5.97 -9.43 8.02
CA LYS A 75 5.11 -10.62 7.89
C LYS A 75 4.43 -10.67 6.52
N THR A 76 3.87 -9.55 6.07
CA THR A 76 3.16 -9.50 4.79
C THR A 76 4.11 -9.64 3.61
N LEU A 77 5.30 -9.02 3.64
CA LEU A 77 6.30 -9.13 2.57
C LEU A 77 6.77 -10.58 2.39
N LYS A 78 7.03 -11.28 3.51
CA LYS A 78 7.32 -12.73 3.50
C LYS A 78 6.15 -13.54 2.97
N GLY A 79 4.93 -13.22 3.40
CA GLY A 79 3.70 -13.87 2.94
C GLY A 79 3.44 -13.69 1.45
N LEU A 80 3.76 -12.53 0.86
CA LEU A 80 3.64 -12.31 -0.59
C LEU A 80 4.56 -13.22 -1.40
N ARG A 81 5.65 -13.71 -0.80
CA ARG A 81 6.58 -14.65 -1.45
C ARG A 81 6.16 -16.10 -1.22
N ALA A 82 6.07 -16.49 0.04
CA ALA A 82 5.98 -17.88 0.46
C ALA A 82 4.55 -18.34 0.81
N GLY A 83 3.57 -17.43 0.74
CA GLY A 83 2.24 -17.62 1.29
C GLY A 83 2.21 -17.41 2.81
N ASP A 84 1.04 -17.11 3.33
CA ASP A 84 0.77 -16.98 4.77
C ASP A 84 -0.71 -17.29 5.02
N ALA A 85 -0.98 -18.37 5.76
CA ALA A 85 -2.34 -18.85 5.99
C ALA A 85 -3.18 -17.88 6.85
N ASP A 86 -2.55 -17.20 7.83
CA ASP A 86 -3.25 -16.22 8.67
C ASP A 86 -3.70 -15.01 7.86
N LEU A 87 -2.86 -14.60 6.90
CA LEU A 87 -3.12 -13.50 5.99
C LEU A 87 -3.94 -13.92 4.76
N ARG A 88 -4.21 -15.22 4.58
CA ARG A 88 -4.84 -15.80 3.39
C ARG A 88 -4.10 -15.44 2.10
N LEU A 89 -2.77 -15.38 2.19
CA LEU A 89 -1.90 -15.12 1.05
C LEU A 89 -1.48 -16.46 0.43
N PRO A 90 -1.78 -16.69 -0.87
CA PRO A 90 -1.17 -17.79 -1.59
C PRO A 90 0.32 -17.48 -1.86
N PRO A 91 1.17 -18.50 -1.99
CA PRO A 91 2.53 -18.31 -2.49
C PRO A 91 2.51 -17.85 -3.95
N THR A 92 3.55 -17.13 -4.37
CA THR A 92 3.74 -16.77 -5.79
C THR A 92 4.86 -17.61 -6.41
N SER A 93 4.59 -18.19 -7.58
CA SER A 93 5.58 -18.90 -8.41
C SER A 93 6.08 -18.03 -9.58
N SER A 94 5.55 -16.82 -9.73
CA SER A 94 5.92 -15.92 -10.82
C SER A 94 7.34 -15.39 -10.64
N ALA A 95 8.26 -15.87 -11.48
CA ALA A 95 9.67 -15.46 -11.44
C ALA A 95 9.86 -13.94 -11.60
N ARG A 96 8.95 -13.26 -12.31
CA ARG A 96 8.98 -11.80 -12.47
C ARG A 96 8.63 -11.09 -11.16
N ILE A 97 7.61 -11.55 -10.46
CA ILE A 97 7.20 -11.01 -9.15
C ILE A 97 8.28 -11.31 -8.11
N LEU A 98 8.79 -12.54 -8.05
CA LEU A 98 9.85 -12.94 -7.12
C LEU A 98 11.09 -12.04 -7.24
N ARG A 99 11.58 -11.79 -8.45
CA ARG A 99 12.70 -10.85 -8.68
C ARG A 99 12.40 -9.41 -8.25
N GLN A 100 11.14 -8.99 -8.32
CA GLN A 100 10.73 -7.67 -7.85
C GLN A 100 10.66 -7.62 -6.32
N LEU A 101 10.21 -8.70 -5.67
CA LEU A 101 10.25 -8.85 -4.21
C LEU A 101 11.69 -8.88 -3.70
N ASP A 102 12.64 -9.50 -4.42
CA ASP A 102 14.07 -9.47 -4.04
C ASP A 102 14.62 -8.03 -3.92
N LYS A 103 14.21 -7.14 -4.83
CA LYS A 103 14.58 -5.70 -4.77
C LYS A 103 13.94 -5.00 -3.58
N VAL A 104 12.69 -5.33 -3.28
CA VAL A 104 12.00 -4.81 -2.10
C VAL A 104 12.70 -5.29 -0.84
N ASP A 105 13.06 -6.57 -0.75
CA ASP A 105 13.75 -7.16 0.40
C ASP A 105 15.11 -6.48 0.65
N GLU A 106 15.88 -6.14 -0.38
CA GLU A 106 17.16 -5.44 -0.22
C GLU A 106 16.97 -4.05 0.41
N ILE A 107 16.02 -3.26 -0.09
CA ILE A 107 15.73 -1.92 0.43
C ILE A 107 15.12 -2.03 1.83
N TRP A 108 14.19 -2.97 2.01
CA TRP A 108 13.55 -3.25 3.28
C TRP A 108 14.56 -3.67 4.34
N GLY A 109 15.55 -4.50 4.03
CA GLY A 109 16.57 -4.91 4.99
C GLY A 109 17.33 -3.72 5.59
N LYS A 110 17.70 -2.74 4.76
CA LYS A 110 18.36 -1.51 5.21
C LYS A 110 17.41 -0.64 6.04
N PHE A 111 16.17 -0.44 5.56
CA PHE A 111 15.14 0.32 6.26
C PHE A 111 14.77 -0.29 7.61
N HIS A 112 14.62 -1.60 7.65
CA HIS A 112 14.25 -2.37 8.83
C HIS A 112 15.33 -2.32 9.91
N SER A 113 16.62 -2.39 9.54
CA SER A 113 17.72 -2.22 10.50
C SER A 113 17.63 -0.88 11.23
N VAL A 114 17.38 0.23 10.52
CA VAL A 114 17.19 1.55 11.14
C VAL A 114 15.96 1.57 12.04
N VAL A 115 14.85 0.93 11.63
CA VAL A 115 13.67 0.79 12.48
C VAL A 115 14.00 0.04 13.78
N GLN A 116 14.76 -1.05 13.72
CA GLN A 116 15.15 -1.83 14.90
C GLN A 116 16.07 -1.04 15.83
N GLU A 117 17.02 -0.27 15.28
CA GLU A 117 17.86 0.63 16.07
C GLU A 117 17.03 1.69 16.81
N ILE A 118 16.07 2.33 16.14
CA ILE A 118 15.15 3.30 16.75
C ILE A 118 14.33 2.64 17.86
N LEU A 119 13.79 1.44 17.63
CA LEU A 119 13.00 0.71 18.62
C LEU A 119 13.84 0.30 19.85
N GLY A 120 15.09 -0.09 19.64
CA GLY A 120 16.02 -0.47 20.71
C GLY A 120 16.49 0.73 21.54
N ASN A 121 16.87 1.81 20.87
CA ASN A 121 17.40 3.02 21.52
C ASN A 121 16.29 3.96 22.02
N LYS A 122 15.06 3.79 21.51
CA LYS A 122 13.88 4.63 21.80
C LYS A 122 14.08 6.11 21.47
N THR A 123 15.01 6.41 20.57
CA THR A 123 15.35 7.76 20.10
C THR A 123 15.54 7.74 18.59
N VAL A 124 15.42 8.91 17.96
CA VAL A 124 15.64 9.08 16.52
C VAL A 124 16.70 10.16 16.32
N SER A 125 17.79 9.83 15.61
CA SER A 125 18.85 10.78 15.27
C SER A 125 18.54 11.53 13.95
N ALA A 126 19.24 12.65 13.71
CA ALA A 126 19.11 13.39 12.46
C ALA A 126 19.54 12.57 11.23
N GLU A 127 20.55 11.72 11.38
CA GLU A 127 21.01 10.79 10.35
C GLU A 127 19.94 9.76 10.01
N GLN A 128 19.24 9.24 11.03
CA GLN A 128 18.13 8.31 10.83
C GLN A 128 16.93 8.99 10.14
N VAL A 129 16.61 10.25 10.49
CA VAL A 129 15.61 11.04 9.75
C VAL A 129 16.00 11.18 8.28
N ALA A 130 17.24 11.59 8.02
CA ALA A 130 17.74 11.78 6.66
C ALA A 130 17.71 10.48 5.84
N PHE A 131 18.10 9.37 6.47
CA PHE A 131 18.06 8.05 5.85
C PHE A 131 16.61 7.63 5.53
N VAL A 132 15.71 7.73 6.50
CA VAL A 132 14.29 7.35 6.31
C VAL A 132 13.64 8.20 5.23
N ALA A 133 13.87 9.51 5.21
CA ALA A 133 13.34 10.40 4.18
C ALA A 133 13.79 9.98 2.77
N LYS A 134 15.08 9.65 2.60
CA LYS A 134 15.68 9.26 1.32
C LYS A 134 15.28 7.86 0.86
N GLU A 135 15.27 6.87 1.75
CA GLU A 135 14.97 5.47 1.40
C GLU A 135 13.47 5.14 1.33
N ASN A 136 12.62 5.99 1.90
CA ASN A 136 11.17 5.79 1.87
C ASN A 136 10.58 5.82 0.45
N LEU A 137 11.05 6.72 -0.42
CA LEU A 137 10.55 6.83 -1.81
C LEU A 137 11.00 5.66 -2.70
N PRO A 138 12.26 5.20 -2.68
CA PRO A 138 12.68 3.95 -3.31
C PRO A 138 11.82 2.75 -2.88
N LEU A 139 11.61 2.56 -1.57
CA LEU A 139 10.78 1.45 -1.07
C LEU A 139 9.34 1.55 -1.57
N LEU A 140 8.74 2.76 -1.52
CA LEU A 140 7.41 3.01 -2.09
C LEU A 140 7.34 2.67 -3.59
N LYS A 141 8.36 3.06 -4.35
CA LYS A 141 8.43 2.85 -5.80
C LYS A 141 8.51 1.37 -6.15
N GLU A 142 9.38 0.60 -5.48
CA GLU A 142 9.49 -0.84 -5.73
C GLU A 142 8.25 -1.60 -5.25
N MET A 143 7.61 -1.19 -4.16
CA MET A 143 6.30 -1.73 -3.77
C MET A 143 5.21 -1.39 -4.80
N ASN A 144 5.21 -0.19 -5.37
CA ASN A 144 4.25 0.18 -6.42
C ASN A 144 4.43 -0.64 -7.70
N LYS A 145 5.68 -0.95 -8.08
CA LYS A 145 5.95 -1.88 -9.18
C LYS A 145 5.43 -3.28 -8.85
N THR A 146 5.65 -3.76 -7.63
CA THR A 146 5.16 -5.07 -7.17
C THR A 146 3.65 -5.19 -7.31
N VAL A 147 2.89 -4.17 -6.87
CA VAL A 147 1.43 -4.12 -7.06
C VAL A 147 1.06 -4.21 -8.53
N GLY A 148 1.71 -3.42 -9.41
CA GLY A 148 1.45 -3.48 -10.85
C GLY A 148 1.78 -4.84 -11.48
N LEU A 149 2.75 -5.58 -10.95
CA LEU A 149 3.00 -6.94 -11.41
C LEU A 149 1.87 -7.90 -10.99
N TYR A 150 1.38 -7.79 -9.76
CA TYR A 150 0.23 -8.57 -9.30
C TYR A 150 -1.07 -8.22 -10.05
N GLU A 151 -1.28 -6.95 -10.41
CA GLU A 151 -2.42 -6.55 -11.25
C GLU A 151 -2.39 -7.24 -12.62
N ASN A 152 -1.21 -7.29 -13.25
CA ASN A 152 -1.04 -7.97 -14.54
C ASN A 152 -1.22 -9.49 -14.40
N ASP A 153 -0.62 -10.09 -13.37
CA ASP A 153 -0.72 -11.53 -13.07
C ASP A 153 -2.18 -11.95 -12.82
N ALA A 154 -2.94 -11.14 -12.07
CA ALA A 154 -4.38 -11.35 -11.86
C ALA A 154 -5.18 -11.28 -13.17
N ALA A 155 -4.87 -10.32 -14.05
CA ALA A 155 -5.53 -10.20 -15.34
C ALA A 155 -5.26 -11.41 -16.26
N GLU A 156 -4.03 -11.93 -16.26
CA GLU A 156 -3.64 -13.14 -16.99
C GLU A 156 -4.27 -14.41 -16.40
N GLY A 157 -4.38 -14.49 -15.06
CA GLY A 157 -4.98 -15.58 -14.30
C GLY A 157 -6.51 -15.69 -14.41
N GLY A 158 -7.15 -14.89 -15.26
CA GLY A 158 -8.58 -14.98 -15.53
C GLY A 158 -9.46 -14.13 -14.61
N LEU A 159 -8.88 -13.21 -13.82
CA LEU A 159 -9.63 -12.17 -13.12
C LEU A 159 -10.25 -11.22 -14.16
N LYS A 160 -11.40 -11.60 -14.73
CA LYS A 160 -12.24 -10.75 -15.58
C LYS A 160 -12.85 -9.66 -14.72
N SER A 161 -12.04 -8.66 -14.41
CA SER A 161 -12.48 -7.46 -13.72
C SER A 161 -13.42 -6.68 -14.64
N ALA A 162 -14.54 -6.20 -14.12
CA ALA A 162 -15.30 -5.16 -14.81
C ALA A 162 -14.33 -4.00 -15.19
N PRO A 163 -14.47 -3.39 -16.38
CA PRO A 163 -13.61 -2.27 -16.77
C PRO A 163 -13.52 -1.21 -15.65
N GLY A 164 -12.30 -0.90 -15.21
CA GLY A 164 -12.05 0.09 -14.15
C GLY A 164 -12.06 -0.46 -12.70
N LEU A 165 -12.41 -1.73 -12.46
CA LEU A 165 -12.44 -2.30 -11.10
C LEU A 165 -11.05 -2.41 -10.47
N ALA A 166 -10.07 -2.96 -11.20
CA ALA A 166 -8.68 -3.03 -10.74
C ALA A 166 -8.10 -1.63 -10.45
N ALA A 167 -8.36 -0.67 -11.34
CA ALA A 167 -7.99 0.72 -11.14
C ALA A 167 -8.67 1.31 -9.89
N THR A 168 -9.94 1.00 -9.65
CA THR A 168 -10.69 1.45 -8.47
C THR A 168 -10.13 0.88 -7.17
N ILE A 169 -9.81 -0.42 -7.11
CA ILE A 169 -9.18 -1.06 -5.93
C ILE A 169 -7.80 -0.44 -5.68
N ASN A 170 -6.98 -0.30 -6.72
CA ASN A 170 -5.64 0.27 -6.58
C ASN A 170 -5.69 1.73 -6.13
N LEU A 171 -6.53 2.56 -6.75
CA LEU A 171 -6.61 3.99 -6.44
C LEU A 171 -7.29 4.27 -5.10
N SER A 172 -8.31 3.50 -4.71
CA SER A 172 -8.84 3.54 -3.34
C SER A 172 -7.77 3.08 -2.33
N GLY A 173 -7.06 1.99 -2.61
CA GLY A 173 -5.90 1.53 -1.83
C GLY A 173 -4.76 2.54 -1.78
N LYS A 174 -4.63 3.42 -2.78
CA LYS A 174 -3.65 4.51 -2.81
C LYS A 174 -4.06 5.65 -1.87
N GLN A 175 -5.36 5.89 -1.65
CA GLN A 175 -5.82 6.94 -0.73
C GLN A 175 -5.28 6.74 0.68
N ARG A 176 -5.35 5.52 1.25
CA ARG A 176 -4.76 5.23 2.58
C ARG A 176 -3.26 5.49 2.63
N MET A 177 -2.54 5.27 1.53
CA MET A 177 -1.11 5.58 1.46
C MET A 177 -0.88 7.10 1.43
N LEU A 178 -1.66 7.82 0.61
CA LEU A 178 -1.55 9.27 0.48
C LEU A 178 -1.82 9.99 1.81
N THR A 179 -2.76 9.51 2.65
CA THR A 179 -2.96 10.10 3.98
C THR A 179 -1.70 10.00 4.85
N GLN A 180 -0.98 8.88 4.78
CA GLN A 180 0.26 8.69 5.52
C GLN A 180 1.42 9.49 4.91
N LYS A 181 1.50 9.54 3.57
CA LYS A 181 2.51 10.29 2.82
C LYS A 181 2.41 11.79 3.10
N MET A 182 1.19 12.36 3.08
CA MET A 182 0.94 13.76 3.44
C MET A 182 1.43 14.06 4.85
N SER A 183 1.10 13.20 5.83
CA SER A 183 1.57 13.41 7.20
C SER A 183 3.08 13.34 7.31
N LYS A 184 3.74 12.38 6.64
CA LYS A 184 5.20 12.28 6.61
C LYS A 184 5.84 13.56 6.04
N GLU A 185 5.34 14.06 4.91
CA GLU A 185 5.85 15.27 4.24
C GLU A 185 5.67 16.51 5.12
N PHE A 186 4.49 16.68 5.71
CA PHE A 186 4.23 17.75 6.68
C PHE A 186 5.19 17.70 7.87
N LEU A 187 5.45 16.50 8.41
CA LEU A 187 6.36 16.34 9.55
C LEU A 187 7.83 16.57 9.17
N LEU A 188 8.23 16.28 7.93
CA LEU A 188 9.56 16.62 7.42
C LEU A 188 9.74 18.14 7.28
N VAL A 189 8.70 18.86 6.81
CA VAL A 189 8.69 20.33 6.85
C VAL A 189 8.83 20.83 8.30
N ALA A 190 8.08 20.25 9.24
CA ALA A 190 8.11 20.67 10.65
C ALA A 190 9.48 20.41 11.31
N TYR A 191 10.16 19.34 10.90
CA TYR A 191 11.51 19.00 11.36
C TYR A 191 12.60 19.87 10.70
N GLY A 192 12.28 20.55 9.59
CA GLY A 192 13.24 21.35 8.81
C GLY A 192 14.14 20.52 7.88
N PHE A 193 13.76 19.28 7.57
CA PHE A 193 14.47 18.45 6.60
C PHE A 193 13.97 18.76 5.18
N GLU A 194 14.80 19.39 4.36
CA GLU A 194 14.48 19.74 2.96
C GLU A 194 13.06 20.39 2.84
N PRO A 195 12.78 21.49 3.56
CA PRO A 195 11.41 21.96 3.77
C PRO A 195 10.72 22.40 2.47
N GLU A 196 11.44 23.01 1.53
CA GLU A 196 10.87 23.45 0.27
C GLU A 196 10.49 22.27 -0.63
N ASP A 197 11.32 21.22 -0.70
CA ASP A 197 11.01 20.00 -1.44
C ASP A 197 9.82 19.27 -0.82
N ASN A 198 9.73 19.23 0.51
CA ASN A 198 8.61 18.59 1.21
C ASN A 198 7.31 19.41 1.12
N LYS A 199 7.36 20.74 1.05
CA LYS A 199 6.19 21.59 0.75
C LYS A 199 5.63 21.27 -0.64
N LEU A 200 6.50 21.19 -1.65
CA LEU A 200 6.10 20.83 -3.02
C LEU A 200 5.55 19.40 -3.07
N ALA A 201 6.21 18.43 -2.44
CA ALA A 201 5.73 17.07 -2.38
C ALA A 201 4.37 16.97 -1.67
N LEU A 202 4.17 17.72 -0.59
CA LEU A 202 2.89 17.78 0.13
C LEU A 202 1.78 18.33 -0.76
N LEU A 203 2.06 19.42 -1.50
CA LEU A 203 1.16 20.01 -2.49
C LEU A 203 0.69 18.98 -3.53
N GLU A 204 1.64 18.26 -4.11
CA GLU A 204 1.34 17.20 -5.08
C GLU A 204 0.51 16.08 -4.47
N THR A 205 0.90 15.61 -3.27
CA THR A 205 0.24 14.49 -2.60
C THR A 205 -1.21 14.82 -2.25
N TYR A 206 -1.48 16.00 -1.68
CA TYR A 206 -2.83 16.38 -1.27
C TYR A 206 -3.71 16.70 -2.47
N THR A 207 -3.15 17.28 -3.53
CA THR A 207 -3.87 17.50 -4.81
C THR A 207 -4.29 16.17 -5.44
N LEU A 208 -3.39 15.19 -5.45
CA LEU A 208 -3.67 13.85 -5.95
C LEU A 208 -4.71 13.12 -5.09
N PHE A 209 -4.65 13.23 -3.77
CA PHE A 209 -5.66 12.69 -2.86
C PHE A 209 -7.04 13.24 -3.20
N GLN A 210 -7.18 14.58 -3.23
CA GLN A 210 -8.45 15.23 -3.52
C GLN A 210 -9.03 14.84 -4.88
N ARG A 211 -8.20 14.84 -5.95
CA ARG A 211 -8.62 14.43 -7.28
C ARG A 211 -9.13 12.98 -7.30
N THR A 212 -8.38 12.08 -6.68
CA THR A 212 -8.73 10.65 -6.66
C THR A 212 -9.99 10.40 -5.82
N LEU A 213 -10.15 11.04 -4.66
CA LEU A 213 -11.37 10.93 -3.85
C LEU A 213 -12.60 11.38 -4.64
N LYS A 214 -12.49 12.50 -5.38
CA LYS A 214 -13.55 12.94 -6.29
C LYS A 214 -13.81 11.93 -7.41
N GLY A 215 -12.75 11.41 -8.03
CA GLY A 215 -12.86 10.41 -9.09
C GLY A 215 -13.50 9.11 -8.62
N LEU A 216 -13.28 8.68 -7.38
CA LEU A 216 -13.95 7.51 -6.80
C LEU A 216 -15.46 7.72 -6.67
N LEU A 217 -15.91 8.93 -6.36
CA LEU A 217 -17.33 9.28 -6.24
C LEU A 217 -18.02 9.53 -7.59
N ASP A 218 -17.39 10.34 -8.45
CA ASP A 218 -18.05 10.93 -9.62
C ASP A 218 -17.51 10.38 -10.96
N GLY A 219 -16.37 9.70 -10.93
CA GLY A 219 -15.60 9.30 -12.11
C GLY A 219 -14.49 10.28 -12.44
N ASP A 220 -13.43 9.77 -13.08
CA ASP A 220 -12.32 10.53 -13.65
C ASP A 220 -11.74 9.70 -14.80
N GLU A 221 -12.05 10.08 -16.04
CA GLU A 221 -11.64 9.34 -17.25
C GLU A 221 -10.12 9.26 -17.38
N THR A 222 -9.39 10.32 -17.01
CA THR A 222 -7.92 10.33 -17.06
C THR A 222 -7.30 9.35 -16.07
N LEU A 223 -7.97 9.13 -14.92
CA LEU A 223 -7.55 8.13 -13.94
C LEU A 223 -8.16 6.74 -14.19
N GLY A 224 -8.99 6.58 -15.23
CA GLY A 224 -9.71 5.33 -15.50
C GLY A 224 -10.72 4.97 -14.40
N LEU A 225 -11.23 5.96 -13.68
CA LEU A 225 -12.21 5.77 -12.60
C LEU A 225 -13.63 5.90 -13.16
N PRO A 226 -14.48 4.86 -13.08
CA PRO A 226 -15.87 4.94 -13.55
C PRO A 226 -16.78 5.72 -12.59
N GLY A 227 -16.34 5.94 -11.34
CA GLY A 227 -17.17 6.46 -10.25
C GLY A 227 -18.10 5.39 -9.68
N THR A 228 -18.28 5.36 -8.36
CA THR A 228 -19.14 4.35 -7.72
C THR A 228 -20.61 4.77 -7.70
N LYS A 229 -21.51 3.82 -8.01
CA LYS A 229 -22.97 3.97 -7.86
C LYS A 229 -23.51 3.26 -6.63
N GLU A 230 -22.70 2.41 -5.99
CA GLU A 230 -23.11 1.63 -4.82
C GLU A 230 -23.41 2.55 -3.62
N PRO A 231 -24.67 2.61 -3.14
CA PRO A 231 -25.06 3.57 -2.10
C PRO A 231 -24.21 3.49 -0.83
N ALA A 232 -23.90 2.28 -0.37
CA ALA A 232 -23.08 2.07 0.82
C ALA A 232 -21.64 2.61 0.65
N ILE A 233 -21.02 2.38 -0.51
CA ILE A 233 -19.67 2.89 -0.79
C ILE A 233 -19.70 4.42 -0.89
N ARG A 234 -20.72 4.99 -1.53
CA ARG A 234 -20.90 6.46 -1.62
C ARG A 234 -21.04 7.09 -0.24
N GLU A 235 -21.83 6.50 0.64
CA GLU A 235 -21.99 6.95 2.02
C GLU A 235 -20.65 6.92 2.76
N GLN A 236 -19.92 5.81 2.68
CA GLN A 236 -18.61 5.67 3.31
C GLN A 236 -17.60 6.70 2.77
N LEU A 237 -17.57 6.94 1.46
CA LEU A 237 -16.72 7.99 0.87
C LEU A 237 -17.17 9.40 1.30
N GLY A 238 -18.45 9.61 1.59
CA GLY A 238 -18.95 10.83 2.22
C GLY A 238 -18.39 11.04 3.63
N VAL A 239 -18.26 9.96 4.43
CA VAL A 239 -17.58 10.01 5.74
C VAL A 239 -16.10 10.39 5.57
N VAL A 240 -15.41 9.75 4.61
CA VAL A 240 -14.02 10.10 4.26
C VAL A 240 -13.91 11.57 3.83
N GLY A 241 -14.85 12.07 3.04
CA GLY A 241 -14.90 13.48 2.61
C GLY A 241 -14.98 14.46 3.78
N LYS A 242 -15.84 14.20 4.77
CA LYS A 242 -15.95 15.05 5.97
C LYS A 242 -14.67 15.06 6.82
N LEU A 243 -13.99 13.92 6.93
CA LEU A 243 -12.70 13.84 7.63
C LEU A 243 -11.60 14.54 6.83
N TRP A 244 -11.65 14.44 5.50
CA TRP A 244 -10.75 15.16 4.61
C TRP A 244 -10.92 16.68 4.74
N GLU A 245 -12.13 17.21 4.87
CA GLU A 245 -12.38 18.64 5.12
C GLU A 245 -11.72 19.16 6.40
N GLN A 246 -11.52 18.31 7.41
CA GLN A 246 -10.81 18.66 8.65
C GLN A 246 -9.29 18.56 8.50
N PHE A 247 -8.82 17.55 7.75
CA PHE A 247 -7.39 17.30 7.55
C PHE A 247 -6.76 18.26 6.51
N LYS A 248 -7.53 18.64 5.49
CA LYS A 248 -7.07 19.44 4.35
C LYS A 248 -6.45 20.79 4.74
N PRO A 249 -7.07 21.62 5.60
CA PRO A 249 -6.48 22.91 5.96
C PRO A 249 -5.10 22.81 6.62
N LEU A 250 -4.81 21.70 7.32
CA LEU A 250 -3.49 21.45 7.92
C LEU A 250 -2.45 21.23 6.83
N VAL A 251 -2.73 20.35 5.87
CA VAL A 251 -1.78 20.05 4.80
C VAL A 251 -1.64 21.19 3.79
N GLU A 252 -2.69 21.97 3.55
CA GLU A 252 -2.58 23.21 2.75
C GLU A 252 -1.70 24.25 3.44
N TYR A 253 -1.87 24.44 4.75
CA TYR A 253 -1.01 25.32 5.52
C TYR A 253 0.46 24.86 5.47
N GLY A 254 0.73 23.57 5.65
CA GLY A 254 2.09 23.04 5.59
C GLY A 254 2.72 23.01 4.20
N ALA A 255 1.93 23.08 3.13
CA ALA A 255 2.42 23.14 1.76
C ALA A 255 2.60 24.57 1.23
N ASP A 256 2.02 25.57 1.89
CA ASP A 256 2.15 26.97 1.47
C ASP A 256 3.62 27.43 1.57
N TYR A 257 4.16 27.95 0.47
CA TYR A 257 5.50 28.50 0.40
C TYR A 257 5.71 29.65 1.39
N LYS A 258 4.65 30.35 1.79
CA LYS A 258 4.66 31.44 2.78
C LYS A 258 4.73 30.94 4.22
N THR A 259 4.46 29.66 4.48
CA THR A 259 4.53 29.10 5.83
C THR A 259 5.99 28.99 6.26
N ALA A 260 6.35 29.81 7.26
CA ALA A 260 7.71 29.90 7.79
C ALA A 260 8.04 28.78 8.79
N SER A 261 7.05 28.33 9.56
CA SER A 261 7.20 27.29 10.58
C SER A 261 5.90 26.53 10.78
N LEU A 262 6.00 25.28 11.27
CA LEU A 262 4.86 24.47 11.67
C LEU A 262 4.84 24.34 13.19
N GLU A 263 3.84 24.94 13.82
CA GLU A 263 3.73 24.96 15.27
C GLU A 263 3.32 23.60 15.85
N GLN A 264 3.68 23.38 17.12
CA GLN A 264 3.43 22.12 17.84
C GLN A 264 1.95 21.72 17.90
N ASP A 265 1.02 22.67 17.98
CA ASP A 265 -0.42 22.41 17.94
C ASP A 265 -0.87 21.89 16.57
N LYS A 266 -0.31 22.43 15.47
CA LYS A 266 -0.59 21.94 14.11
C LYS A 266 -0.06 20.53 13.89
N ILE A 267 1.14 20.23 14.41
CA ILE A 267 1.73 18.90 14.35
C ILE A 267 0.85 17.88 15.10
N LYS A 268 0.38 18.23 16.30
CA LYS A 268 -0.53 17.38 17.08
C LYS A 268 -1.87 17.19 16.38
N ALA A 269 -2.48 18.28 15.89
CA ALA A 269 -3.74 18.23 15.16
C ALA A 269 -3.64 17.33 13.91
N LEU A 270 -2.52 17.40 13.17
CA LEU A 270 -2.26 16.52 12.02
C LEU A 270 -2.20 15.04 12.45
N ALA A 271 -1.49 14.73 13.54
CA ALA A 271 -1.38 13.36 14.03
C ALA A 271 -2.75 12.78 14.45
N GLU A 272 -3.56 13.58 15.15
CA GLU A 272 -4.88 13.20 15.64
C GLU A 272 -5.91 13.03 14.51
N THR A 273 -5.94 13.97 13.55
CA THR A 273 -6.89 13.93 12.43
C THR A 273 -6.53 12.88 11.37
N ASN A 274 -5.26 12.46 11.28
CA ASN A 274 -4.84 11.44 10.33
C ASN A 274 -5.40 10.04 10.63
N LEU A 275 -5.51 9.64 11.91
CA LEU A 275 -5.89 8.28 12.29
C LEU A 275 -7.35 7.94 11.91
N PRO A 276 -8.35 8.78 12.20
CA PRO A 276 -9.72 8.57 11.72
C PRO A 276 -9.79 8.52 10.19
N LEU A 277 -9.11 9.44 9.50
CA LEU A 277 -9.11 9.49 8.03
C LEU A 277 -8.53 8.20 7.42
N LEU A 278 -7.43 7.68 7.98
CA LEU A 278 -6.88 6.38 7.58
C LEU A 278 -7.87 5.24 7.85
N ALA A 279 -8.50 5.22 9.02
CA ALA A 279 -9.42 4.16 9.42
C ALA A 279 -10.64 4.09 8.49
N GLU A 280 -11.29 5.22 8.22
CA GLU A 280 -12.45 5.28 7.34
C GLU A 280 -12.09 5.02 5.87
N MET A 281 -10.88 5.39 5.44
CA MET A 281 -10.40 5.03 4.10
C MET A 281 -10.11 3.52 3.99
N ASN A 282 -9.58 2.88 5.04
CA ASN A 282 -9.41 1.41 5.06
C ASN A 282 -10.76 0.69 4.96
N LYS A 283 -11.82 1.20 5.61
CA LYS A 283 -13.17 0.66 5.47
C LYS A 283 -13.67 0.79 4.02
N ALA A 284 -13.52 1.96 3.40
CA ALA A 284 -13.92 2.17 2.00
C ALA A 284 -13.22 1.19 1.04
N VAL A 285 -11.91 0.94 1.24
CA VAL A 285 -11.16 -0.06 0.46
C VAL A 285 -11.74 -1.47 0.64
N GLY A 286 -12.02 -1.89 1.87
CA GLY A 286 -12.63 -3.20 2.14
C GLY A 286 -14.03 -3.35 1.52
N MET A 287 -14.79 -2.26 1.40
CA MET A 287 -16.08 -2.28 0.71
C MET A 287 -15.91 -2.44 -0.80
N TYR A 288 -14.94 -1.75 -1.42
CA TYR A 288 -14.59 -1.97 -2.84
C TYR A 288 -14.12 -3.40 -3.11
N GLU A 289 -13.33 -3.99 -2.20
CA GLU A 289 -12.90 -5.38 -2.31
C GLU A 289 -14.07 -6.36 -2.21
N SER A 290 -15.01 -6.11 -1.28
CA SER A 290 -16.19 -6.94 -1.11
C SER A 290 -17.13 -6.84 -2.31
N GLU A 291 -17.27 -5.65 -2.90
CA GLU A 291 -18.07 -5.44 -4.11
C GLU A 291 -17.45 -6.12 -5.34
N ALA A 292 -16.12 -6.05 -5.47
CA ALA A 292 -15.37 -6.70 -6.54
C ALA A 292 -15.45 -8.23 -6.53
N ALA A 293 -15.78 -8.82 -5.37
CA ALA A 293 -15.87 -10.26 -5.17
C ALA A 293 -17.27 -10.84 -5.41
N LYS A 294 -18.29 -10.01 -5.66
CA LYS A 294 -19.65 -10.43 -6.00
C LYS A 294 -19.76 -10.82 -7.48
#